data_AF-A0A1S3CH87-F1
#
_entry.id   AF-A0A1S3CH87-F1
#
_cell.length_a   1.000
_cell.length_b   1.000
_cell.length_c   1.000
_cell.angle_alpha   90.00
_cell.angle_beta   90.00
_cell.angle_gamma   90.00
#
_symmetry.space_group_name_H-M   'P 1'
#
loop_
_entity.id
_entity.type
_entity.pdbx_description
1 polymer ?
#
loop_
_entity_poly.entity_id
_entity_poly.type
_entity_poly.pdbx_seq_one_letter_code
_entity_poly.pdbx_strand_id
1 'polypeptide(L)'
;MKNHRKSKSMNALSTPWNTQLRELAKRCQFLQALSLYPQMLRHGDRPNAFTFPFALKSCAALSHPILGGQFHGQIIKVGCIFEPFVQTGLISMYCKGSLVENARKVFDENFHSRKLTVCYNALISGYASNSKCSDAVLLFRQMNEEGIPVNSVTLLGLIPACVSPINLELGSSLHCSTLKYGFDSEVSVVNCFITMYMKCGSVNYAQKLFDEMPVKGLISWNAMVSGYAQNGLATNVLELYRNMDMNGVRPDPITLVGVLSSCANLGAQSVGHAVEFKIQASGFTNNPFLNNALINMYARCGNLTKAQSVFDGMPERTLVSWTAIIGGYGMHGHGEIAVQLFKEMIRSGIEPDGTAFVCVLSACSHAGLTDQGLEYFKMMKRNYRLEPGQEHYSCMVDLLGRAGRLKEAQNLIESMPIKPDGAVWGALLGACKIHKNVELAELAFERVIEHEPENIGYYVLLSNIYSDANNSKGVLRIRIMMKEKKLKKDPGCSYVELKGRVHPFIVGDRNHPQSDEIYRVLEELEAIIMQEFGKPKKDNREESNKDFFTGVGVHSEKLAVAFGLLNTTTGAEVVIIKNLRICEDCHLFFKMVSKIADRQLTVRDATRFHHFRNGSCSCKDYW
;
A
#
# COMPACT_ATOMS: atom_id res chain seq x y z
N MET A 1 62.27 27.97 -29.39
CA MET A 1 62.85 28.05 -28.03
C MET A 1 61.86 28.74 -27.10
N LYS A 2 61.59 28.12 -25.93
CA LYS A 2 60.92 28.63 -24.72
C LYS A 2 59.39 28.79 -24.73
N ASN A 3 58.77 27.73 -24.21
CA ASN A 3 57.43 27.60 -23.63
C ASN A 3 56.87 28.86 -22.94
N HIS A 4 55.71 29.32 -23.42
CA HIS A 4 54.73 30.06 -22.63
C HIS A 4 53.92 29.09 -21.76
N ARG A 5 54.45 28.75 -20.58
CA ARG A 5 53.68 28.31 -19.40
C ARG A 5 53.98 29.29 -18.27
N LYS A 6 53.37 30.47 -18.32
CA LYS A 6 53.30 31.38 -17.16
C LYS A 6 51.92 31.21 -16.51
N SER A 7 51.96 30.68 -15.29
CA SER A 7 51.12 31.05 -14.15
C SER A 7 49.60 31.16 -14.38
N LYS A 8 48.91 30.02 -14.29
CA LYS A 8 47.52 29.93 -13.79
C LYS A 8 47.45 29.02 -12.55
N SER A 9 48.36 29.23 -11.59
CA SER A 9 48.42 28.42 -10.36
C SER A 9 48.55 29.26 -9.07
N MET A 10 48.03 30.48 -9.05
CA MET A 10 47.92 31.27 -7.82
C MET A 10 46.67 32.13 -7.94
N ASN A 11 45.54 31.63 -7.41
CA ASN A 11 44.40 32.39 -6.86
C ASN A 11 43.17 31.50 -6.59
N ALA A 12 43.37 30.44 -5.80
CA ALA A 12 42.30 29.87 -4.98
C ALA A 12 42.81 29.89 -3.55
N LEU A 13 42.48 30.96 -2.82
CA LEU A 13 42.65 31.04 -1.37
C LEU A 13 42.07 29.76 -0.76
N SER A 14 42.92 28.98 -0.10
CA SER A 14 42.63 27.63 0.38
C SER A 14 41.42 27.63 1.30
N THR A 15 40.28 27.13 0.81
CA THR A 15 39.10 26.94 1.64
C THR A 15 39.49 26.03 2.81
N PRO A 16 39.28 26.43 4.08
CA PRO A 16 39.67 25.62 5.23
C PRO A 16 39.11 24.19 5.13
N TRP A 17 39.89 23.17 5.49
CA TRP A 17 39.50 21.76 5.38
C TRP A 17 38.12 21.46 5.97
N ASN A 18 37.80 22.09 7.12
CA ASN A 18 36.50 21.96 7.77
C ASN A 18 35.33 22.49 6.92
N THR A 19 35.54 23.53 6.13
CA THR A 19 34.54 24.08 5.22
C THR A 19 34.31 23.14 4.04
N GLN A 20 35.38 22.54 3.50
CA GLN A 20 35.27 21.56 2.41
C GLN A 20 34.55 20.29 2.87
N LEU A 21 34.93 19.74 4.04
CA LEU A 21 34.26 18.60 4.65
C LEU A 21 32.76 18.86 4.88
N ARG A 22 32.42 20.04 5.41
CA ARG A 22 31.05 20.46 5.63
C ARG A 22 30.26 20.53 4.32
N GLU A 23 30.84 21.11 3.28
CA GLU A 23 30.17 21.29 1.98
C GLU A 23 29.92 19.95 1.28
N LEU A 24 30.91 19.06 1.27
CA LEU A 24 30.74 17.71 0.72
C LEU A 24 29.69 16.90 1.50
N ALA A 25 29.69 16.98 2.84
CA ALA A 25 28.68 16.33 3.66
C ALA A 25 27.28 16.93 3.48
N LYS A 26 27.17 18.23 3.14
CA LYS A 26 25.89 18.86 2.78
C LYS A 26 25.39 18.41 1.41
N ARG A 27 26.29 18.18 0.45
CA ARG A 27 25.99 17.67 -0.90
C ARG A 27 25.81 16.14 -0.95
N CYS A 28 25.74 15.47 0.20
CA CYS A 28 25.66 14.01 0.32
C CYS A 28 26.82 13.25 -0.34
N GLN A 29 27.96 13.90 -0.58
CA GLN A 29 29.18 13.30 -1.13
C GLN A 29 30.02 12.68 -0.01
N PHE A 30 29.42 11.73 0.73
CA PHE A 30 29.97 11.21 1.99
C PHE A 30 31.32 10.49 1.82
N LEU A 31 31.48 9.70 0.75
CA LEU A 31 32.75 9.01 0.47
C LEU A 31 33.89 10.00 0.19
N GLN A 32 33.59 11.06 -0.58
CA GLN A 32 34.56 12.10 -0.88
C GLN A 32 34.93 12.89 0.39
N ALA A 33 33.94 13.22 1.22
CA ALA A 33 34.17 13.86 2.52
C ALA A 33 35.12 13.03 3.40
N LEU A 34 34.88 11.71 3.50
CA LEU A 34 35.77 10.83 4.28
C LEU A 34 37.17 10.72 3.66
N SER A 35 37.29 10.76 2.34
CA SER A 35 38.59 10.73 1.64
C SER A 35 39.45 11.98 1.84
N LEU A 36 38.84 13.13 2.18
CA LEU A 36 39.57 14.36 2.49
C LEU A 36 40.28 14.29 3.85
N TYR A 37 39.77 13.50 4.78
CA TYR A 37 40.31 13.46 6.14
C TYR A 37 41.77 12.95 6.18
N PRO A 38 42.15 11.85 5.50
CA PRO A 38 43.56 11.46 5.36
C PRO A 38 44.43 12.51 4.65
N GLN A 39 43.86 13.29 3.71
CA GLN A 39 44.59 14.32 2.97
C GLN A 39 44.93 15.51 3.87
N MET A 40 43.98 15.94 4.70
CA MET A 40 44.20 16.95 5.74
C MET A 40 45.33 16.52 6.70
N LEU A 41 45.32 15.26 7.14
CA LEU A 41 46.39 14.73 8.00
C LEU A 41 47.75 14.70 7.29
N ARG A 42 47.80 14.33 5.99
CA ARG A 42 49.03 14.35 5.18
C ARG A 42 49.56 15.76 4.94
N HIS A 43 48.67 16.75 4.90
CA HIS A 43 49.03 18.17 4.79
C HIS A 43 49.58 18.75 6.12
N GLY A 44 49.50 17.99 7.21
CA GLY A 44 50.00 18.40 8.54
C GLY A 44 48.99 19.17 9.38
N ASP A 45 47.76 19.34 8.89
CA ASP A 45 46.69 20.00 9.63
C ASP A 45 46.10 19.08 10.70
N ARG A 46 45.86 19.63 11.90
CA ARG A 46 45.29 18.87 13.02
C ARG A 46 43.76 18.91 13.00
N PRO A 47 43.08 17.75 13.10
CA PRO A 47 41.63 17.71 13.26
C PRO A 47 41.23 18.38 14.58
N ASN A 48 40.04 18.98 14.61
CA ASN A 48 39.50 19.61 15.80
C ASN A 48 37.99 19.31 15.96
N ALA A 49 37.38 19.89 16.99
CA ALA A 49 35.96 19.72 17.31
C ALA A 49 34.99 20.02 16.14
N PHE A 50 35.39 20.85 15.18
CA PHE A 50 34.59 21.18 14.00
C PHE A 50 34.80 20.24 12.81
N THR A 51 35.85 19.42 12.83
CA THR A 51 36.14 18.43 11.79
C THR A 51 35.27 17.18 11.96
N PHE A 52 35.20 16.66 13.19
CA PHE A 52 34.64 15.35 13.49
C PHE A 52 33.12 15.21 13.23
N PRO A 53 32.24 16.19 13.51
CA PRO A 53 30.81 16.02 13.30
C PRO A 53 30.43 15.68 11.84
N PHE A 54 31.14 16.23 10.86
CA PHE A 54 30.88 15.98 9.44
C PHE A 54 31.44 14.62 8.97
N ALA A 55 32.59 14.21 9.51
CA ALA A 55 33.13 12.87 9.30
C ALA A 55 32.20 11.80 9.90
N LEU A 56 31.76 11.98 11.15
CA LEU A 56 30.81 11.10 11.82
C LEU A 56 29.46 11.04 11.09
N LYS A 57 28.93 12.19 10.63
CA LYS A 57 27.72 12.24 9.80
C LYS A 57 27.88 11.41 8.51
N SER A 58 29.06 11.48 7.89
CA SER A 58 29.36 10.72 6.67
C SER A 58 29.45 9.21 6.94
N CYS A 59 30.11 8.81 8.03
CA CYS A 59 30.12 7.41 8.48
C CYS A 59 28.70 6.89 8.79
N ALA A 60 27.89 7.72 9.43
CA ALA A 60 26.52 7.39 9.79
C ALA A 60 25.59 7.27 8.58
N ALA A 61 25.79 8.11 7.56
CA ALA A 61 25.02 8.05 6.30
C ALA A 61 25.41 6.86 5.43
N LEU A 62 26.65 6.39 5.53
CA LEU A 62 27.17 5.21 4.83
C LEU A 62 27.01 3.91 5.64
N SER A 63 26.38 3.97 6.82
CA SER A 63 26.23 2.83 7.72
C SER A 63 27.55 2.08 7.99
N HIS A 64 28.64 2.81 8.20
CA HIS A 64 29.98 2.25 8.38
C HIS A 64 30.48 2.40 9.83
N PRO A 65 29.98 1.60 10.79
CA PRO A 65 30.26 1.77 12.22
C PRO A 65 31.73 1.54 12.59
N ILE A 66 32.45 0.68 11.85
CA ILE A 66 33.88 0.40 12.08
C ILE A 66 34.72 1.68 11.89
N LEU A 67 34.51 2.37 10.76
CA LEU A 67 35.20 3.62 10.47
C LEU A 67 34.79 4.71 11.47
N GLY A 68 33.51 4.75 11.85
CA GLY A 68 33.02 5.60 12.93
C GLY A 68 33.76 5.36 14.27
N GLY A 69 34.02 4.09 14.61
CA GLY A 69 34.82 3.71 15.78
C GLY A 69 36.28 4.16 15.70
N GLN A 70 36.89 4.15 14.51
CA GLN A 70 38.24 4.69 14.31
C GLN A 70 38.27 6.22 14.55
N PHE A 71 37.27 6.94 14.05
CA PHE A 71 37.11 8.37 14.34
C PHE A 71 36.88 8.63 15.83
N HIS A 72 36.10 7.79 16.52
CA HIS A 72 35.92 7.88 17.97
C HIS A 72 37.25 7.74 18.73
N GLY A 73 38.10 6.78 18.35
CA GLY A 73 39.45 6.66 18.92
C GLY A 73 40.33 7.90 18.67
N GLN A 74 40.25 8.50 17.48
CA GLN A 74 40.96 9.75 17.17
C GLN A 74 40.44 10.95 17.98
N ILE A 75 39.12 11.05 18.18
CA ILE A 75 38.49 12.09 19.00
C ILE A 75 39.03 12.05 20.43
N ILE A 76 39.16 10.85 21.00
CA ILE A 76 39.73 10.65 22.33
C ILE A 76 41.20 11.10 22.35
N LYS A 77 42.00 10.67 21.36
CA LYS A 77 43.42 11.02 21.24
C LYS A 77 43.69 12.52 21.11
N VAL A 78 42.80 13.24 20.43
CA VAL A 78 42.91 14.70 20.20
C VAL A 78 42.32 15.50 21.35
N GLY A 79 41.61 14.86 22.29
CA GLY A 79 40.99 15.53 23.45
C GLY A 79 39.68 16.23 23.15
N CYS A 80 39.06 15.99 21.98
CA CYS A 80 37.78 16.61 21.60
C CYS A 80 36.55 15.83 22.13
N ILE A 81 36.74 14.83 22.99
CA ILE A 81 35.65 13.96 23.43
C ILE A 81 34.58 14.71 24.24
N PHE A 82 34.92 15.78 24.96
CA PHE A 82 33.95 16.54 25.77
C PHE A 82 33.17 17.60 24.99
N GLU A 83 33.47 17.78 23.70
CA GLU A 83 32.84 18.80 22.86
C GLU A 83 31.37 18.42 22.51
N PRO A 84 30.38 19.28 22.81
CA PRO A 84 28.94 18.97 22.65
C PRO A 84 28.53 18.46 21.25
N PHE A 85 29.08 19.08 20.20
CA PHE A 85 28.78 18.73 18.82
C PHE A 85 29.41 17.40 18.39
N VAL A 86 30.55 17.04 18.99
CA VAL A 86 31.23 15.76 18.75
C VAL A 86 30.48 14.63 19.43
N GLN A 87 30.06 14.85 20.69
CA GLN A 87 29.23 13.92 21.47
C GLN A 87 27.92 13.58 20.77
N THR A 88 27.16 14.61 20.37
CA THR A 88 25.91 14.42 19.62
C THR A 88 26.16 13.66 18.30
N GLY A 89 27.26 13.97 17.61
CA GLY A 89 27.68 13.27 16.39
C GLY A 89 28.01 11.80 16.61
N LEU A 90 28.68 11.46 17.72
CA LEU A 90 29.04 10.07 18.08
C LEU A 90 27.79 9.25 18.40
N ILE A 91 26.89 9.79 19.22
CA ILE A 91 25.60 9.16 19.56
C ILE A 91 24.83 8.86 18.27
N SER A 92 24.66 9.87 17.40
CA SER A 92 23.93 9.69 16.13
C SER A 92 24.61 8.66 15.21
N MET A 93 25.94 8.65 15.13
CA MET A 93 26.70 7.69 14.33
C MET A 93 26.49 6.25 14.82
N TYR A 94 26.61 6.01 16.12
CA TYR A 94 26.40 4.68 16.69
C TYR A 94 24.95 4.21 16.56
N CYS A 95 23.97 5.09 16.80
CA CYS A 95 22.56 4.75 16.60
C CYS A 95 22.25 4.39 15.13
N LYS A 96 22.79 5.13 14.17
CA LYS A 96 22.61 4.80 12.73
C LYS A 96 23.35 3.54 12.30
N GLY A 97 24.43 3.18 12.99
CA GLY A 97 25.13 1.91 12.81
C GLY A 97 24.50 0.74 13.58
N SER A 98 23.28 0.89 14.12
CA SER A 98 22.59 -0.10 14.96
C SER A 98 23.36 -0.56 16.21
N LEU A 99 24.32 0.24 16.67
CA LEU A 99 25.14 0.02 17.87
C LEU A 99 24.65 0.90 19.03
N VAL A 100 23.35 0.82 19.34
CA VAL A 100 22.69 1.74 20.29
C VAL A 100 23.28 1.65 21.70
N GLU A 101 23.76 0.48 22.13
CA GLU A 101 24.46 0.33 23.42
C GLU A 101 25.74 1.16 23.50
N ASN A 102 26.48 1.27 22.39
CA ASN A 102 27.66 2.12 22.35
C ASN A 102 27.28 3.61 22.37
N ALA A 103 26.17 3.97 21.72
CA ALA A 103 25.62 5.32 21.81
C ALA A 103 25.21 5.66 23.26
N ARG A 104 24.61 4.70 23.97
CA ARG A 104 24.24 4.86 25.38
C ARG A 104 25.46 5.02 26.29
N LYS A 105 26.52 4.23 26.08
CA LYS A 105 27.79 4.39 26.81
C LYS A 105 28.40 5.77 26.62
N VAL A 106 28.47 6.27 25.37
CA VAL A 106 28.96 7.62 25.07
C VAL A 106 28.15 8.69 25.82
N PHE A 107 26.83 8.50 25.92
CA PHE A 107 25.95 9.39 26.66
C PHE A 107 26.17 9.35 28.18
N ASP A 108 26.31 8.16 28.77
CA ASP A 108 26.45 7.97 30.22
C ASP A 108 27.85 8.32 30.76
N GLU A 109 28.92 8.01 30.00
CA GLU A 109 30.31 8.24 30.42
C GLU A 109 30.68 9.74 30.49
N ASN A 110 29.95 10.60 29.78
CA ASN A 110 30.21 12.03 29.78
C ASN A 110 29.15 12.81 30.57
N PHE A 111 29.55 13.32 31.73
CA PHE A 111 28.69 14.15 32.58
C PHE A 111 28.08 15.37 31.85
N HIS A 112 28.80 15.95 30.89
CA HIS A 112 28.27 17.09 30.11
C HIS A 112 27.17 16.65 29.14
N SER A 113 27.24 15.44 28.58
CA SER A 113 26.21 14.91 27.68
C SER A 113 24.84 14.80 28.36
N ARG A 114 24.82 14.47 29.66
CA ARG A 114 23.60 14.41 30.49
C ARG A 114 23.00 15.77 30.82
N LYS A 115 23.66 16.88 30.49
CA LYS A 115 23.12 18.24 30.65
C LYS A 115 22.64 18.87 29.34
N LEU A 116 22.80 18.17 28.23
CA LEU A 116 22.57 18.72 26.89
C LEU A 116 21.32 18.10 26.24
N THR A 117 20.31 18.94 25.99
CA THR A 117 19.10 18.54 25.24
C THR A 117 19.41 17.86 23.90
N VAL A 118 20.45 18.32 23.19
CA VAL A 118 20.85 17.75 21.89
C VAL A 118 21.32 16.29 21.98
N CYS A 119 21.97 15.91 23.08
CA CYS A 119 22.42 14.53 23.31
C CYS A 119 21.24 13.61 23.65
N TYR A 120 20.31 14.08 24.49
CA TYR A 120 19.04 13.38 24.75
C TYR A 120 18.26 13.17 23.46
N ASN A 121 18.07 14.22 22.66
CA ASN A 121 17.31 14.15 21.41
C ASN A 121 17.92 13.15 20.41
N ALA A 122 19.25 13.13 20.29
CA ALA A 122 19.96 12.20 19.42
C ALA A 122 19.76 10.74 19.88
N LEU A 123 19.85 10.49 21.19
CA LEU A 123 19.71 9.14 21.73
C LEU A 123 18.25 8.66 21.74
N ILE A 124 17.28 9.53 22.07
CA ILE A 124 15.83 9.26 21.97
C ILE A 124 15.46 8.85 20.55
N SER A 125 15.86 9.67 19.55
CA SER A 125 15.61 9.37 18.14
C SER A 125 16.33 8.09 17.70
N GLY A 126 17.52 7.84 18.25
CA GLY A 126 18.29 6.63 18.02
C GLY A 126 17.61 5.37 18.56
N TYR A 127 17.05 5.42 19.77
CA TYR A 127 16.27 4.35 20.35
C TYR A 127 15.00 4.08 19.53
N ALA A 128 14.25 5.12 19.17
CA ALA A 128 13.02 4.99 18.39
C ALA A 128 13.28 4.40 16.99
N SER A 129 14.34 4.81 16.30
CA SER A 129 14.72 4.28 14.97
C SER A 129 15.30 2.86 14.99
N ASN A 130 15.74 2.36 16.14
CA ASN A 130 16.22 0.99 16.32
C ASN A 130 15.20 0.11 17.06
N SER A 131 13.91 0.48 17.02
CA SER A 131 12.80 -0.27 17.63
C SER A 131 12.90 -0.46 19.15
N LYS A 132 13.70 0.36 19.84
CA LYS A 132 13.83 0.38 21.31
C LYS A 132 12.91 1.44 21.93
N CYS A 133 11.61 1.32 21.63
CA CYS A 133 10.60 2.31 21.99
C CYS A 133 10.53 2.58 23.51
N SER A 134 10.60 1.53 24.32
CA SER A 134 10.57 1.65 25.78
C SER A 134 11.75 2.46 26.32
N ASP A 135 12.96 2.23 25.80
CA ASP A 135 14.16 2.96 26.22
C ASP A 135 14.08 4.45 25.85
N ALA A 136 13.49 4.77 24.69
CA ALA A 136 13.26 6.16 24.29
C ALA A 136 12.34 6.90 25.28
N VAL A 137 11.24 6.26 25.69
CA VAL A 137 10.29 6.82 26.67
C VAL A 137 10.90 6.93 28.06
N LEU A 138 11.65 5.92 28.51
CA LEU A 138 12.35 5.96 29.79
C LEU A 138 13.40 7.08 29.81
N LEU A 139 14.13 7.27 28.73
CA LEU A 139 15.11 8.35 28.61
C LEU A 139 14.42 9.73 28.59
N PHE A 140 13.24 9.85 27.98
CA PHE A 140 12.43 11.07 28.05
C PHE A 140 11.91 11.35 29.47
N ARG A 141 11.50 10.32 30.22
CA ARG A 141 11.15 10.47 31.64
C ARG A 141 12.36 10.96 32.44
N GLN A 142 13.53 10.34 32.26
CA GLN A 142 14.79 10.76 32.90
C GLN A 142 15.13 12.22 32.57
N MET A 143 14.97 12.63 31.31
CA MET A 143 15.19 14.02 30.87
C MET A 143 14.33 15.02 31.64
N ASN A 144 13.06 14.69 31.88
CA ASN A 144 12.14 15.54 32.65
C ASN A 144 12.48 15.55 34.14
N GLU A 145 12.83 14.40 34.73
CA GLU A 145 13.22 14.28 36.14
C GLU A 145 14.50 15.06 36.45
N GLU A 146 15.45 15.08 35.51
CA GLU A 146 16.69 15.86 35.62
C GLU A 146 16.49 17.36 35.29
N GLY A 147 15.28 17.79 34.95
CA GLY A 147 14.96 19.19 34.63
C GLY A 147 15.59 19.71 33.33
N ILE A 148 15.95 18.81 32.41
CA ILE A 148 16.54 19.17 31.12
C ILE A 148 15.44 19.72 30.20
N PRO A 149 15.64 20.90 29.54
CA PRO A 149 14.61 21.50 28.70
C PRO A 149 14.18 20.61 27.53
N VAL A 150 12.89 20.32 27.46
CA VAL A 150 12.23 19.63 26.34
C VAL A 150 11.98 20.62 25.21
N ASN A 151 12.30 20.23 23.98
CA ASN A 151 11.99 21.03 22.78
C ASN A 151 11.20 20.20 21.75
N SER A 152 10.77 20.83 20.66
CA SER A 152 9.99 20.15 19.62
C SER A 152 10.74 18.97 19.00
N VAL A 153 12.06 19.05 18.87
CA VAL A 153 12.90 17.94 18.38
C VAL A 153 12.85 16.73 19.32
N THR A 154 12.73 16.92 20.64
CA THR A 154 12.54 15.83 21.61
C THR A 154 11.26 15.06 21.32
N LEU A 155 10.15 15.77 21.12
CA LEU A 155 8.84 15.18 20.85
C LEU A 155 8.81 14.47 19.49
N LEU A 156 9.37 15.11 18.45
CA LEU A 156 9.51 14.51 17.13
C LEU A 156 10.33 13.21 17.16
N GLY A 157 11.36 13.13 18.00
CA GLY A 157 12.17 11.92 18.20
C GLY A 157 11.40 10.75 18.83
N LEU A 158 10.35 11.03 19.61
CA LEU A 158 9.52 10.01 20.29
C LEU A 158 8.34 9.51 19.44
N ILE A 159 7.85 10.30 18.48
CA ILE A 159 6.69 9.93 17.66
C ILE A 159 6.86 8.58 16.94
N PRO A 160 8.03 8.21 16.37
CA PRO A 160 8.22 6.90 15.75
C PRO A 160 7.98 5.72 16.71
N ALA A 161 8.13 5.92 18.03
CA ALA A 161 7.81 4.89 19.02
C ALA A 161 6.29 4.67 19.20
N CYS A 162 5.47 5.60 18.72
CA CYS A 162 4.03 5.66 18.93
C CYS A 162 3.19 5.35 17.69
N VAL A 163 3.80 5.01 16.54
CA VAL A 163 3.07 4.81 15.27
C VAL A 163 2.33 3.48 15.15
N SER A 164 2.48 2.58 16.13
CA SER A 164 1.76 1.31 16.18
C SER A 164 0.41 1.50 16.87
N PRO A 165 -0.70 0.89 16.37
CA PRO A 165 -2.00 0.94 17.02
C PRO A 165 -1.97 0.56 18.51
N ILE A 166 -1.08 -0.36 18.90
CA ILE A 166 -0.88 -0.81 20.29
C ILE A 166 -0.40 0.34 21.19
N ASN A 167 0.35 1.30 20.64
CA ASN A 167 0.95 2.42 21.37
C ASN A 167 0.14 3.73 21.23
N LEU A 168 -1.12 3.66 20.81
CA LEU A 168 -1.98 4.83 20.62
C LEU A 168 -2.14 5.68 21.91
N GLU A 169 -2.22 5.04 23.08
CA GLU A 169 -2.32 5.72 24.38
C GLU A 169 -1.06 6.51 24.72
N LEU A 170 0.12 5.93 24.44
CA LEU A 170 1.40 6.61 24.58
C LEU A 170 1.48 7.80 23.62
N GLY A 171 1.09 7.60 22.35
CA GLY A 171 1.02 8.66 21.35
C GLY A 171 0.10 9.81 21.78
N SER A 172 -1.05 9.49 22.37
CA SER A 172 -2.00 10.48 22.87
C SER A 172 -1.45 11.23 24.09
N SER A 173 -0.73 10.55 24.99
CA SER A 173 -0.05 11.18 26.12
C SER A 173 1.08 12.12 25.68
N LEU A 174 1.81 11.72 24.63
CA LEU A 174 2.84 12.56 24.01
C LEU A 174 2.22 13.78 23.33
N HIS A 175 1.06 13.62 22.69
CA HIS A 175 0.29 14.73 22.12
C HIS A 175 -0.16 15.71 23.22
N CYS A 176 -0.68 15.24 24.36
CA CYS A 176 -0.98 16.12 25.50
C CYS A 176 0.26 16.86 26.02
N SER A 177 1.45 16.26 25.89
CA SER A 177 2.70 16.91 26.27
C SER A 177 3.06 18.08 25.33
N THR A 178 2.65 18.06 24.05
CA THR A 178 2.89 19.19 23.14
C THR A 178 2.13 20.42 23.60
N LEU A 179 0.87 20.25 24.04
CA LEU A 179 0.06 21.30 24.64
C LEU A 179 0.69 21.83 25.92
N LYS A 180 1.18 20.92 26.79
CA LYS A 180 1.85 21.29 28.05
C LYS A 180 3.09 22.16 27.83
N TYR A 181 3.88 21.86 26.80
CA TYR A 181 5.12 22.60 26.49
C TYR A 181 4.93 23.74 25.47
N GLY A 182 3.71 23.95 24.93
CA GLY A 182 3.41 25.03 23.98
C GLY A 182 3.89 24.79 22.54
N PHE A 183 4.03 23.53 22.12
CA PHE A 183 4.43 23.14 20.76
C PHE A 183 3.25 22.74 19.86
N ASP A 184 2.01 22.90 20.32
CA ASP A 184 0.78 22.57 19.61
C ASP A 184 0.52 23.43 18.37
N SER A 185 1.11 24.63 18.31
CA SER A 185 1.05 25.51 17.13
C SER A 185 2.15 25.24 16.09
N GLU A 186 3.14 24.40 16.38
CA GLU A 186 4.22 24.09 15.45
C GLU A 186 3.74 23.11 14.35
N VAL A 187 3.64 23.60 13.12
CA VAL A 187 3.16 22.84 11.94
C VAL A 187 3.89 21.49 11.78
N SER A 188 5.20 21.43 12.03
CA SER A 188 5.97 20.18 11.97
C SER A 188 5.53 19.16 13.01
N VAL A 189 5.26 19.61 14.24
CA VAL A 189 4.79 18.75 15.33
C VAL A 189 3.40 18.22 14.99
N VAL A 190 2.47 19.10 14.61
CA VAL A 190 1.09 18.72 14.25
C VAL A 190 1.07 17.72 13.09
N ASN A 191 1.85 17.95 12.03
CA ASN A 191 1.94 17.02 10.88
C ASN A 191 2.42 15.61 11.29
N CYS A 192 3.35 15.52 12.24
CA CYS A 192 3.81 14.24 12.75
C CYS A 192 2.74 13.54 13.60
N PHE A 193 1.93 14.27 14.38
CA PHE A 193 0.80 13.69 15.10
C PHE A 193 -0.33 13.25 14.16
N ILE A 194 -0.64 14.01 13.12
CA ILE A 194 -1.57 13.58 12.05
C ILE A 194 -1.09 12.24 11.48
N THR A 195 0.19 12.14 11.12
CA THR A 195 0.78 10.91 10.57
C THR A 195 0.72 9.75 11.58
N MET A 196 0.98 10.01 12.86
CA MET A 196 0.91 9.02 13.93
C MET A 196 -0.51 8.48 14.09
N TYR A 197 -1.50 9.35 14.25
CA TYR A 197 -2.90 8.95 14.41
C TYR A 197 -3.40 8.19 13.18
N MET A 198 -3.03 8.61 11.96
CA MET A 198 -3.36 7.89 10.72
C MET A 198 -2.78 6.48 10.71
N LYS A 199 -1.52 6.29 11.12
CA LYS A 199 -0.89 4.96 11.19
C LYS A 199 -1.48 4.07 12.28
N CYS A 200 -2.00 4.66 13.35
CA CYS A 200 -2.72 3.96 14.40
C CYS A 200 -4.19 3.67 14.05
N GLY A 201 -4.66 4.02 12.85
CA GLY A 201 -6.07 3.85 12.45
C GLY A 201 -7.05 4.86 13.07
N SER A 202 -6.54 5.82 13.85
CA SER A 202 -7.32 6.85 14.54
C SER A 202 -7.61 8.06 13.64
N VAL A 203 -8.28 7.80 12.52
CA VAL A 203 -8.52 8.78 11.44
C VAL A 203 -9.22 10.04 11.94
N ASN A 204 -10.19 9.92 12.84
CA ASN A 204 -10.97 11.05 13.36
C ASN A 204 -10.08 12.07 14.13
N TYR A 205 -9.12 11.58 14.92
CA TYR A 205 -8.19 12.46 15.64
C TYR A 205 -7.22 13.17 14.69
N ALA A 206 -6.74 12.46 13.67
CA ALA A 206 -5.91 13.05 12.62
C ALA A 206 -6.65 14.15 11.85
N GLN A 207 -7.91 13.90 11.48
CA GLN A 207 -8.74 14.87 10.77
C GLN A 207 -9.02 16.10 11.63
N LYS A 208 -9.38 15.92 12.92
CA LYS A 208 -9.58 17.04 13.85
C LYS A 208 -8.34 17.93 13.96
N LEU A 209 -7.17 17.32 14.11
CA LEU A 209 -5.91 18.06 14.15
C LEU A 209 -5.66 18.84 12.86
N PHE A 210 -5.89 18.21 11.70
CA PHE A 210 -5.74 18.88 10.42
C PHE A 210 -6.68 20.07 10.31
N ASP A 211 -7.96 19.90 10.63
CA ASP A 211 -8.98 20.95 10.54
C ASP A 211 -8.63 22.16 11.43
N GLU A 212 -8.16 21.90 12.67
CA GLU A 212 -7.73 22.91 13.64
C GLU A 212 -6.43 23.65 13.26
N MET A 213 -5.65 23.18 12.27
CA MET A 213 -4.43 23.87 11.84
C MET A 213 -4.75 25.26 11.27
N PRO A 214 -4.16 26.35 11.79
CA PRO A 214 -4.40 27.70 11.28
C PRO A 214 -3.80 27.91 9.89
N VAL A 215 -2.67 27.26 9.60
CA VAL A 215 -1.99 27.29 8.30
C VAL A 215 -1.66 25.86 7.88
N LYS A 216 -2.16 25.45 6.71
CA LYS A 216 -1.96 24.11 6.14
C LYS A 216 -1.00 24.20 4.96
N GLY A 217 0.19 23.59 5.10
CA GLY A 217 1.17 23.50 4.02
C GLY A 217 1.05 22.20 3.22
N LEU A 218 1.77 22.09 2.10
CA LEU A 218 1.81 20.88 1.28
C LEU A 218 2.07 19.59 2.09
N ILE A 219 2.94 19.66 3.11
CA ILE A 219 3.25 18.53 4.00
C ILE A 219 2.00 18.08 4.78
N SER A 220 1.18 19.02 5.26
CA SER A 220 -0.06 18.75 5.99
C SER A 220 -1.08 18.03 5.09
N TRP A 221 -1.25 18.52 3.85
CA TRP A 221 -2.11 17.88 2.87
C TRP A 221 -1.61 16.48 2.49
N ASN A 222 -0.30 16.31 2.27
CA ASN A 222 0.31 15.02 1.93
C ASN A 222 0.19 14.00 3.07
N ALA A 223 0.29 14.42 4.33
CA ALA A 223 0.07 13.56 5.49
C ALA A 223 -1.37 13.01 5.51
N MET A 224 -2.36 13.87 5.24
CA MET A 224 -3.77 13.47 5.17
C MET A 224 -4.08 12.59 3.95
N VAL A 225 -3.58 12.94 2.75
CA VAL A 225 -3.76 12.12 1.53
C VAL A 225 -3.18 10.72 1.74
N SER A 226 -1.95 10.64 2.25
CA SER A 226 -1.29 9.35 2.50
C SER A 226 -2.01 8.56 3.59
N GLY A 227 -2.43 9.24 4.66
CA GLY A 227 -3.16 8.62 5.77
C GLY A 227 -4.51 8.05 5.36
N TYR A 228 -5.33 8.80 4.62
CA TYR A 228 -6.60 8.30 4.10
C TYR A 228 -6.40 7.14 3.12
N ALA A 229 -5.41 7.23 2.22
CA ALA A 229 -5.11 6.15 1.28
C ALA A 229 -4.69 4.84 1.99
N GLN A 230 -3.84 4.94 3.04
CA GLN A 230 -3.39 3.79 3.84
C GLN A 230 -4.53 3.14 4.63
N ASN A 231 -5.54 3.92 5.03
CA ASN A 231 -6.72 3.42 5.75
C ASN A 231 -7.86 3.00 4.81
N GLY A 232 -7.63 2.90 3.49
CA GLY A 232 -8.63 2.47 2.52
C GLY A 232 -9.74 3.50 2.24
N LEU A 233 -9.59 4.74 2.69
CA LEU A 233 -10.59 5.81 2.58
C LEU A 233 -10.44 6.59 1.27
N ALA A 234 -10.56 5.88 0.14
CA ALA A 234 -10.31 6.43 -1.20
C ALA A 234 -11.23 7.62 -1.55
N THR A 235 -12.48 7.64 -1.08
CA THR A 235 -13.41 8.75 -1.30
C THR A 235 -12.92 10.04 -0.63
N ASN A 236 -12.45 9.94 0.62
CA ASN A 236 -11.90 11.06 1.37
C ASN A 236 -10.64 11.63 0.71
N VAL A 237 -9.81 10.78 0.07
CA VAL A 237 -8.65 11.27 -0.71
C VAL A 237 -9.08 12.16 -1.87
N LEU A 238 -10.11 11.77 -2.63
CA LEU A 238 -10.58 12.57 -3.77
C LEU A 238 -11.25 13.87 -3.32
N GLU A 239 -12.00 13.86 -2.21
CA GLU A 239 -12.55 15.07 -1.60
C GLU A 239 -11.45 16.01 -1.11
N LEU A 240 -10.46 15.47 -0.41
CA LEU A 240 -9.32 16.24 0.09
C LEU A 240 -8.51 16.84 -1.05
N TYR A 241 -8.33 16.11 -2.16
CA TYR A 241 -7.66 16.62 -3.36
C TYR A 241 -8.40 17.80 -3.99
N ARG A 242 -9.74 17.73 -4.07
CA ARG A 242 -10.56 18.87 -4.52
C ARG A 242 -10.42 20.06 -3.58
N ASN A 243 -10.44 19.83 -2.27
CA ASN A 243 -10.23 20.87 -1.27
C ASN A 243 -8.85 21.51 -1.39
N MET A 244 -7.81 20.72 -1.64
CA MET A 244 -6.44 21.19 -1.85
C MET A 244 -6.37 22.15 -3.04
N ASP A 245 -7.01 21.78 -4.16
CA ASP A 245 -7.09 22.60 -5.36
C ASP A 245 -7.87 23.90 -5.14
N MET A 246 -9.01 23.85 -4.43
CA MET A 246 -9.80 25.04 -4.06
C MET A 246 -9.03 25.99 -3.14
N ASN A 247 -8.13 25.48 -2.31
CA ASN A 247 -7.25 26.28 -1.45
C ASN A 247 -5.98 26.77 -2.19
N GLY A 248 -5.86 26.52 -3.50
CA GLY A 248 -4.73 26.97 -4.31
C GLY A 248 -3.41 26.25 -3.99
N VAL A 249 -3.45 25.14 -3.26
CA VAL A 249 -2.25 24.37 -2.92
C VAL A 249 -1.90 23.45 -4.08
N ARG A 250 -0.72 23.63 -4.66
CA ARG A 250 -0.29 22.82 -5.81
C ARG A 250 0.10 21.41 -5.35
N PRO A 251 -0.51 20.35 -5.92
CA PRO A 251 -0.13 18.97 -5.60
C PRO A 251 1.25 18.63 -6.14
N ASP A 252 2.00 17.83 -5.40
CA ASP A 252 3.30 17.29 -5.80
C ASP A 252 3.16 15.82 -6.26
N PRO A 253 4.24 15.19 -6.77
CA PRO A 253 4.17 13.79 -7.19
C PRO A 253 3.68 12.84 -6.08
N ILE A 254 3.97 13.12 -4.81
CA ILE A 254 3.51 12.29 -3.68
C ILE A 254 1.98 12.39 -3.56
N THR A 255 1.43 13.62 -3.61
CA THR A 255 -0.02 13.83 -3.62
C THR A 255 -0.67 13.06 -4.77
N LEU A 256 -0.15 13.21 -5.99
CA LEU A 256 -0.77 12.69 -7.21
C LEU A 256 -0.74 11.16 -7.25
N VAL A 257 0.31 10.50 -6.73
CA VAL A 257 0.33 9.03 -6.58
C VAL A 257 -0.80 8.55 -5.67
N GLY A 258 -1.01 9.21 -4.52
CA GLY A 258 -2.09 8.87 -3.59
C GLY A 258 -3.49 9.06 -4.20
N VAL A 259 -3.67 10.12 -4.98
CA VAL A 259 -4.92 10.39 -5.71
C VAL A 259 -5.15 9.34 -6.80
N LEU A 260 -4.15 9.03 -7.62
CA LEU A 260 -4.26 8.01 -8.68
C LEU A 260 -4.57 6.62 -8.10
N SER A 261 -3.96 6.25 -6.98
CA SER A 261 -4.28 5.02 -6.25
C SER A 261 -5.75 4.99 -5.78
N SER A 262 -6.27 6.12 -5.30
CA SER A 262 -7.67 6.24 -4.89
C SER A 262 -8.62 6.17 -6.08
N CYS A 263 -8.27 6.79 -7.21
CA CYS A 263 -8.99 6.64 -8.47
C CYS A 263 -9.01 5.17 -8.92
N ALA A 264 -7.87 4.48 -8.85
CA ALA A 264 -7.77 3.06 -9.15
C ALA A 264 -8.73 2.25 -8.26
N ASN A 265 -8.78 2.53 -6.96
CA ASN A 265 -9.67 1.81 -6.03
C ASN A 265 -11.16 2.04 -6.33
N LEU A 266 -11.56 3.27 -6.68
CA LEU A 266 -12.97 3.62 -6.93
C LEU A 266 -13.44 3.44 -8.38
N GLY A 267 -12.52 3.22 -9.32
CA GLY A 267 -12.81 3.30 -10.76
C GLY A 267 -13.12 4.72 -11.24
N ALA A 268 -12.54 5.74 -10.60
CA ALA A 268 -12.77 7.15 -10.95
C ALA A 268 -11.89 7.57 -12.14
N GLN A 269 -12.19 7.04 -13.33
CA GLN A 269 -11.41 7.24 -14.55
C GLN A 269 -11.33 8.71 -14.95
N SER A 270 -12.42 9.46 -14.84
CA SER A 270 -12.45 10.88 -15.20
C SER A 270 -11.48 11.73 -14.36
N VAL A 271 -11.43 11.47 -13.05
CA VAL A 271 -10.54 12.15 -12.11
C VAL A 271 -9.10 11.74 -12.40
N GLY A 272 -8.86 10.45 -12.66
CA GLY A 272 -7.56 9.94 -13.10
C GLY A 272 -7.06 10.61 -14.39
N HIS A 273 -7.94 10.84 -15.35
CA HIS A 273 -7.60 11.52 -16.61
C HIS A 273 -7.31 13.02 -16.40
N ALA A 274 -8.10 13.70 -15.57
CA ALA A 274 -7.81 15.09 -15.17
C ALA A 274 -6.44 15.22 -14.46
N VAL A 275 -6.10 14.24 -13.63
CA VAL A 275 -4.79 14.15 -12.98
C VAL A 275 -3.67 13.92 -14.01
N GLU A 276 -3.86 13.07 -15.01
CA GLU A 276 -2.89 12.89 -16.12
C GLU A 276 -2.59 14.23 -16.82
N PHE A 277 -3.61 15.01 -17.18
CA PHE A 277 -3.39 16.34 -17.76
C PHE A 277 -2.63 17.28 -16.82
N LYS A 278 -2.90 17.21 -15.51
CA LYS A 278 -2.18 18.03 -14.53
C LYS A 278 -0.72 17.61 -14.36
N ILE A 279 -0.42 16.31 -14.46
CA ILE A 279 0.95 15.78 -14.52
C ILE A 279 1.68 16.35 -15.74
N GLN A 280 1.02 16.38 -16.90
CA GLN A 280 1.58 16.97 -18.12
C GLN A 280 1.84 18.47 -17.96
N ALA A 281 0.84 19.22 -17.50
CA ALA A 281 0.94 20.67 -17.31
C ALA A 281 2.00 21.08 -16.26
N SER A 282 2.26 20.22 -15.27
CA SER A 282 3.24 20.46 -14.21
C SER A 282 4.66 20.01 -14.58
N GLY A 283 4.88 19.48 -15.79
CA GLY A 283 6.19 19.00 -16.24
C GLY A 283 6.65 17.70 -15.58
N PHE A 284 5.73 16.90 -15.05
CA PHE A 284 6.04 15.64 -14.36
C PHE A 284 5.93 14.38 -15.25
N THR A 285 5.83 14.55 -16.57
CA THR A 285 5.61 13.45 -17.54
C THR A 285 6.65 12.35 -17.49
N ASN A 286 7.89 12.68 -17.16
CA ASN A 286 8.99 11.71 -17.10
C ASN A 286 9.18 11.11 -15.69
N ASN A 287 8.27 11.38 -14.75
CA ASN A 287 8.36 10.82 -13.41
C ASN A 287 7.90 9.35 -13.41
N PRO A 288 8.80 8.39 -13.14
CA PRO A 288 8.46 6.96 -13.22
C PRO A 288 7.40 6.55 -12.19
N PHE A 289 7.37 7.18 -11.00
CA PHE A 289 6.37 6.86 -9.97
C PHE A 289 4.96 7.25 -10.42
N LEU A 290 4.81 8.39 -11.09
CA LEU A 290 3.53 8.84 -11.62
C LEU A 290 3.07 7.99 -12.81
N ASN A 291 4.00 7.64 -13.72
CA ASN A 291 3.67 6.76 -14.85
C ASN A 291 3.22 5.37 -14.38
N ASN A 292 3.90 4.79 -13.39
CA ASN A 292 3.49 3.51 -12.79
C ASN A 292 2.13 3.62 -12.10
N ALA A 293 1.86 4.72 -11.39
CA ALA A 293 0.55 4.97 -10.79
C ALA A 293 -0.56 5.15 -11.84
N LEU A 294 -0.25 5.80 -12.99
CA LEU A 294 -1.18 5.94 -14.12
C LEU A 294 -1.48 4.60 -14.80
N ILE A 295 -0.48 3.74 -15.01
CA ILE A 295 -0.68 2.38 -15.56
C ILE A 295 -1.64 1.61 -14.65
N ASN A 296 -1.36 1.58 -13.34
CA ASN A 296 -2.22 0.89 -12.38
C ASN A 296 -3.63 1.49 -12.33
N MET A 297 -3.75 2.82 -12.33
CA MET A 297 -5.04 3.52 -12.33
C MET A 297 -5.86 3.16 -13.57
N TYR A 298 -5.29 3.27 -14.77
CA TYR A 298 -6.01 2.97 -16.01
C TYR A 298 -6.40 1.50 -16.11
N ALA A 299 -5.49 0.57 -15.76
CA ALA A 299 -5.80 -0.86 -15.72
C ALA A 299 -6.96 -1.14 -14.75
N ARG A 300 -6.89 -0.62 -13.52
CA ARG A 300 -7.93 -0.84 -12.51
C ARG A 300 -9.23 -0.09 -12.78
N CYS A 301 -9.24 0.93 -13.63
CA CYS A 301 -10.47 1.58 -14.13
C CYS A 301 -11.07 0.87 -15.35
N GLY A 302 -10.43 -0.19 -15.88
CA GLY A 302 -10.91 -0.96 -17.01
C GLY A 302 -10.36 -0.54 -18.37
N ASN A 303 -9.46 0.45 -18.42
CA ASN A 303 -8.89 0.99 -19.66
C ASN A 303 -7.45 0.47 -19.88
N LEU A 304 -7.34 -0.81 -20.24
CA LEU A 304 -6.05 -1.44 -20.53
C LEU A 304 -5.31 -0.80 -21.71
N THR A 305 -6.03 -0.32 -22.72
CA THR A 305 -5.43 0.33 -23.89
C THR A 305 -4.64 1.58 -23.47
N LYS A 306 -5.22 2.41 -22.60
CA LYS A 306 -4.53 3.60 -22.08
C LYS A 306 -3.40 3.23 -21.12
N ALA A 307 -3.56 2.19 -20.31
CA ALA A 307 -2.47 1.67 -19.47
C ALA A 307 -1.26 1.23 -20.31
N GLN A 308 -1.50 0.48 -21.39
CA GLN A 308 -0.48 0.07 -22.36
C GLN A 308 0.16 1.29 -23.05
N SER A 309 -0.64 2.28 -23.47
CA SER A 309 -0.12 3.51 -24.08
C SER A 309 0.81 4.30 -23.16
N VAL A 310 0.49 4.38 -21.86
CA VAL A 310 1.37 5.04 -20.87
C VAL A 310 2.67 4.24 -20.72
N PHE A 311 2.58 2.92 -20.58
CA PHE A 311 3.74 2.02 -20.49
C PHE A 311 4.65 2.11 -21.72
N ASP A 312 4.07 2.15 -22.92
CA ASP A 312 4.80 2.23 -24.17
C ASP A 312 5.53 3.56 -24.33
N GLY A 313 4.95 4.65 -23.82
CA GLY A 313 5.54 6.00 -23.85
C GLY A 313 6.61 6.28 -22.79
N MET A 314 6.89 5.34 -21.86
CA MET A 314 7.93 5.53 -20.85
C MET A 314 9.33 5.46 -21.46
N PRO A 315 10.23 6.44 -21.21
CA PRO A 315 11.59 6.41 -21.74
C PRO A 315 12.44 5.31 -21.10
N GLU A 316 12.22 5.05 -19.80
CA GLU A 316 12.86 3.98 -19.05
C GLU A 316 11.80 3.18 -18.31
N ARG A 317 11.76 1.87 -18.58
CA ARG A 317 10.84 0.93 -17.93
C ARG A 317 11.56 0.22 -16.81
N THR A 318 11.15 0.51 -15.57
CA THR A 318 11.67 -0.14 -14.36
C THR A 318 10.89 -1.42 -14.06
N LEU A 319 11.40 -2.26 -13.15
CA LEU A 319 10.69 -3.43 -12.66
C LEU A 319 9.24 -3.11 -12.25
N VAL A 320 9.02 -1.98 -11.55
CA VAL A 320 7.68 -1.53 -11.12
C VAL A 320 6.74 -1.23 -12.30
N SER A 321 7.26 -0.72 -13.43
CA SER A 321 6.44 -0.48 -14.63
C SER A 321 5.99 -1.79 -15.28
N TRP A 322 6.87 -2.79 -15.34
CA TRP A 322 6.57 -4.12 -15.86
C TRP A 322 5.57 -4.87 -14.97
N THR A 323 5.77 -4.84 -13.65
CA THR A 323 4.82 -5.50 -12.73
C THR A 323 3.43 -4.85 -12.79
N ALA A 324 3.34 -3.54 -12.92
CA ALA A 324 2.07 -2.84 -13.07
C ALA A 324 1.29 -3.28 -14.33
N ILE A 325 1.95 -3.37 -15.49
CA ILE A 325 1.27 -3.76 -16.75
C ILE A 325 0.96 -5.27 -16.79
N ILE A 326 1.86 -6.13 -16.30
CA ILE A 326 1.64 -7.59 -16.21
C ILE A 326 0.45 -7.88 -15.27
N GLY A 327 0.43 -7.26 -14.09
CA GLY A 327 -0.67 -7.36 -13.14
C GLY A 327 -1.99 -6.84 -13.71
N GLY A 328 -1.94 -5.74 -14.48
CA GLY A 328 -3.08 -5.23 -15.23
C GLY A 328 -3.68 -6.26 -16.18
N TYR A 329 -2.90 -6.83 -17.11
CA TYR A 329 -3.40 -7.87 -18.02
C TYR A 329 -3.88 -9.13 -17.28
N GLY A 330 -3.20 -9.53 -16.20
CA GLY A 330 -3.61 -10.66 -15.35
C GLY A 330 -4.96 -10.46 -14.69
N MET A 331 -5.24 -9.26 -14.18
CA MET A 331 -6.53 -8.90 -13.57
C MET A 331 -7.69 -8.92 -14.59
N HIS A 332 -7.40 -8.71 -15.87
CA HIS A 332 -8.38 -8.77 -16.95
C HIS A 332 -8.55 -10.17 -17.57
N GLY A 333 -7.85 -11.18 -17.04
CA GLY A 333 -7.90 -12.55 -17.58
C GLY A 333 -7.10 -12.74 -18.88
N HIS A 334 -6.30 -11.75 -19.29
CA HIS A 334 -5.42 -11.84 -20.45
C HIS A 334 -4.07 -12.47 -20.08
N GLY A 335 -4.10 -13.66 -19.48
CA GLY A 335 -2.92 -14.33 -18.93
C GLY A 335 -1.80 -14.58 -19.94
N GLU A 336 -2.15 -14.90 -21.19
CA GLU A 336 -1.15 -15.11 -22.25
C GLU A 336 -0.35 -13.83 -22.57
N ILE A 337 -1.02 -12.67 -22.59
CA ILE A 337 -0.36 -11.38 -22.80
C ILE A 337 0.53 -11.05 -21.59
N ALA A 338 0.04 -11.28 -20.37
CA ALA A 338 0.82 -11.08 -19.15
C ALA A 338 2.09 -11.94 -19.12
N VAL A 339 1.99 -13.21 -19.55
CA VAL A 339 3.14 -14.11 -19.71
C VAL A 339 4.11 -13.63 -20.79
N GLN A 340 3.60 -13.13 -21.92
CA GLN A 340 4.44 -12.56 -22.97
C GLN A 340 5.22 -11.33 -22.47
N LEU A 341 4.55 -10.41 -21.77
CA LEU A 341 5.16 -9.23 -21.16
C LEU A 341 6.21 -9.61 -20.11
N PHE A 342 5.95 -10.65 -19.30
CA PHE A 342 6.93 -11.15 -18.33
C PHE A 342 8.19 -11.72 -19.02
N LYS A 343 8.03 -12.44 -20.13
CA LYS A 343 9.17 -12.90 -20.95
C LYS A 343 9.93 -11.73 -21.58
N GLU A 344 9.24 -10.69 -22.02
CA GLU A 344 9.84 -9.48 -22.58
C GLU A 344 10.63 -8.67 -21.55
N MET A 345 10.11 -8.55 -20.33
CA MET A 345 10.81 -7.95 -19.19
C MET A 345 12.16 -8.62 -18.97
N ILE A 346 12.19 -9.96 -18.93
CA ILE A 346 13.43 -10.74 -18.77
C ILE A 346 14.38 -10.51 -19.95
N ARG A 347 13.88 -10.52 -21.19
CA ARG A 347 14.70 -10.25 -22.39
C ARG A 347 15.28 -8.84 -22.41
N SER A 348 14.61 -7.89 -21.77
CA SER A 348 15.06 -6.50 -21.62
C SER A 348 16.12 -6.33 -20.53
N GLY A 349 16.58 -7.43 -19.90
CA GLY A 349 17.61 -7.39 -18.86
C GLY A 349 17.09 -6.95 -17.49
N ILE A 350 15.77 -6.85 -17.29
CA ILE A 350 15.16 -6.54 -16.01
C ILE A 350 14.97 -7.83 -15.23
N GLU A 351 15.63 -7.96 -14.08
CA GLU A 351 15.49 -9.13 -13.22
C GLU A 351 14.15 -9.10 -12.46
N PRO A 352 13.32 -10.15 -12.56
CA PRO A 352 12.09 -10.28 -11.79
C PRO A 352 12.38 -10.40 -10.28
N ASP A 353 11.58 -9.72 -9.47
CA ASP A 353 11.48 -9.93 -8.03
C ASP A 353 10.27 -10.80 -7.66
N GLY A 354 10.04 -10.99 -6.36
CA GLY A 354 8.86 -11.72 -5.88
C GLY A 354 7.53 -11.12 -6.38
N THR A 355 7.40 -9.79 -6.40
CA THR A 355 6.17 -9.14 -6.88
C THR A 355 5.91 -9.44 -8.36
N ALA A 356 6.95 -9.44 -9.20
CA ALA A 356 6.79 -9.82 -10.61
C ALA A 356 6.32 -11.28 -10.77
N PHE A 357 6.83 -12.20 -9.93
CA PHE A 357 6.36 -13.58 -9.89
C PHE A 357 4.91 -13.70 -9.42
N VAL A 358 4.49 -12.95 -8.40
CA VAL A 358 3.08 -12.90 -7.98
C VAL A 358 2.18 -12.46 -9.14
N CYS A 359 2.55 -11.40 -9.88
CA CYS A 359 1.76 -10.92 -11.02
C CYS A 359 1.59 -11.99 -12.12
N VAL A 360 2.68 -12.67 -12.53
CA VAL A 360 2.59 -13.70 -13.58
C VAL A 360 1.87 -14.96 -13.11
N LEU A 361 2.06 -15.37 -11.84
CA LEU A 361 1.38 -16.54 -11.27
C LEU A 361 -0.12 -16.29 -11.12
N SER A 362 -0.53 -15.11 -10.65
CA SER A 362 -1.95 -14.70 -10.60
C SER A 362 -2.56 -14.66 -12.00
N ALA A 363 -1.83 -14.14 -13.00
CA ALA A 363 -2.27 -14.15 -14.38
C ALA A 363 -2.47 -15.57 -14.93
N CYS A 364 -1.54 -16.49 -14.62
CA CYS A 364 -1.69 -17.92 -14.94
C CYS A 364 -2.91 -18.52 -14.22
N SER A 365 -3.15 -18.17 -12.95
CA SER A 365 -4.31 -18.64 -12.18
C SER A 365 -5.62 -18.20 -12.79
N HIS A 366 -5.75 -16.94 -13.17
CA HIS A 366 -6.99 -16.42 -13.76
C HIS A 366 -7.25 -16.90 -15.19
N ALA A 367 -6.19 -17.24 -15.94
CA ALA A 367 -6.30 -17.72 -17.31
C ALA A 367 -6.29 -19.25 -17.44
N GLY A 368 -6.11 -19.99 -16.34
CA GLY A 368 -6.03 -21.45 -16.33
C GLY A 368 -4.75 -22.03 -16.94
N LEU A 369 -3.66 -21.26 -16.95
CA LEU A 369 -2.35 -21.64 -17.50
C LEU A 369 -1.53 -22.45 -16.48
N THR A 370 -2.10 -23.54 -15.99
CA THR A 370 -1.57 -24.35 -14.86
C THR A 370 -0.12 -24.77 -15.06
N ASP A 371 0.23 -25.30 -16.23
CA ASP A 371 1.57 -25.81 -16.50
C ASP A 371 2.62 -24.68 -16.55
N GLN A 372 2.26 -23.54 -17.14
CA GLN A 372 3.14 -22.37 -17.16
C GLN A 372 3.34 -21.80 -15.75
N GLY A 373 2.28 -21.71 -14.95
CA GLY A 373 2.36 -21.25 -13.56
C GLY A 373 3.28 -22.14 -12.72
N LEU A 374 3.19 -23.46 -12.88
CA LEU A 374 4.08 -24.42 -12.22
C LEU A 374 5.55 -24.27 -12.64
N GLU A 375 5.83 -24.02 -13.92
CA GLU A 375 7.21 -23.76 -14.38
C GLU A 375 7.74 -22.44 -13.84
N TYR A 376 6.93 -21.37 -13.82
CA TYR A 376 7.35 -20.08 -13.27
C TYR A 376 7.66 -20.15 -11.77
N PHE A 377 6.84 -20.89 -11.00
CA PHE A 377 7.09 -21.10 -9.59
C PHE A 377 8.43 -21.82 -9.33
N LYS A 378 8.77 -22.82 -10.17
CA LYS A 378 10.08 -23.50 -10.10
C LYS A 378 11.23 -22.59 -10.55
N MET A 379 11.01 -21.80 -11.60
CA MET A 379 11.99 -20.87 -12.15
C MET A 379 12.42 -19.82 -11.13
N MET A 380 11.49 -19.30 -10.32
CA MET A 380 11.76 -18.35 -9.24
C MET A 380 12.91 -18.82 -8.33
N LYS A 381 12.85 -20.08 -7.89
CA LYS A 381 13.89 -20.67 -7.04
C LYS A 381 15.15 -21.06 -7.83
N ARG A 382 14.99 -21.76 -8.96
CA ARG A 382 16.11 -22.32 -9.73
C ARG A 382 16.99 -21.24 -10.37
N ASN A 383 16.37 -20.23 -10.98
CA ASN A 383 17.07 -19.27 -11.81
C ASN A 383 17.39 -17.98 -11.06
N TYR A 384 16.54 -17.55 -10.12
CA TYR A 384 16.67 -16.26 -9.43
C TYR A 384 17.00 -16.39 -7.94
N ARG A 385 17.04 -17.62 -7.39
CA ARG A 385 17.31 -17.89 -5.97
C ARG A 385 16.38 -17.12 -5.02
N LEU A 386 15.16 -16.85 -5.49
CA LEU A 386 14.12 -16.22 -4.70
C LEU A 386 13.32 -17.31 -3.98
N GLU A 387 13.27 -17.25 -2.65
CA GLU A 387 12.43 -18.16 -1.87
C GLU A 387 10.97 -17.71 -1.93
N PRO A 388 10.01 -18.61 -2.20
CA PRO A 388 8.59 -18.26 -2.26
C PRO A 388 8.06 -17.76 -0.91
N GLY A 389 7.52 -16.54 -0.89
CA GLY A 389 6.72 -16.00 0.22
C GLY A 389 5.25 -16.43 0.17
N GLN A 390 4.46 -16.01 1.17
CA GLN A 390 3.02 -16.35 1.31
C GLN A 390 2.21 -16.07 0.04
N GLU A 391 2.41 -14.90 -0.57
CA GLU A 391 1.64 -14.48 -1.75
C GLU A 391 1.86 -15.40 -2.96
N HIS A 392 3.06 -15.95 -3.12
CA HIS A 392 3.36 -16.91 -4.19
C HIS A 392 2.64 -18.23 -3.95
N TYR A 393 2.65 -18.73 -2.71
CA TYR A 393 1.92 -19.95 -2.34
C TYR A 393 0.41 -19.77 -2.48
N SER A 394 -0.15 -18.62 -2.09
CA SER A 394 -1.57 -18.31 -2.28
C SER A 394 -1.95 -18.35 -3.76
N CYS A 395 -1.15 -17.75 -4.65
CA CYS A 395 -1.36 -17.83 -6.10
C CYS A 395 -1.31 -19.27 -6.62
N MET A 396 -0.37 -20.09 -6.12
CA MET A 396 -0.23 -21.49 -6.56
C MET A 396 -1.36 -22.38 -6.06
N VAL A 397 -1.82 -22.18 -4.83
CA VAL A 397 -2.99 -22.87 -4.27
C VAL A 397 -4.25 -22.49 -5.03
N ASP A 398 -4.43 -21.21 -5.36
CA ASP A 398 -5.53 -20.74 -6.22
C ASP A 398 -5.46 -21.38 -7.62
N LEU A 399 -4.29 -21.40 -8.26
CA LEU A 399 -4.05 -22.01 -9.57
C LEU A 399 -4.42 -23.50 -9.59
N LEU A 400 -3.85 -24.29 -8.66
CA LEU A 400 -4.12 -25.72 -8.54
C LEU A 400 -5.57 -25.99 -8.14
N GLY A 401 -6.09 -25.15 -7.24
CA GLY A 401 -7.44 -25.20 -6.72
C GLY A 401 -8.48 -25.06 -7.82
N ARG A 402 -8.38 -24.02 -8.66
CA ARG A 402 -9.27 -23.80 -9.82
C ARG A 402 -9.14 -24.89 -10.89
N ALA A 403 -7.96 -25.49 -11.02
CA ALA A 403 -7.72 -26.62 -11.92
C ALA A 403 -8.30 -27.95 -11.40
N GLY A 404 -8.93 -27.98 -10.22
CA GLY A 404 -9.46 -29.21 -9.60
C GLY A 404 -8.41 -30.10 -8.95
N ARG A 405 -7.14 -29.66 -8.89
CA ARG A 405 -6.01 -30.41 -8.31
C ARG A 405 -5.92 -30.20 -6.81
N LEU A 406 -7.04 -30.37 -6.09
CA LEU A 406 -7.16 -30.05 -4.65
C LEU A 406 -6.12 -30.77 -3.77
N LYS A 407 -5.83 -32.03 -4.08
CA LYS A 407 -4.83 -32.82 -3.33
C LYS A 407 -3.42 -32.25 -3.49
N GLU A 408 -3.07 -31.77 -4.68
CA GLU A 408 -1.77 -31.13 -4.91
C GLU A 408 -1.71 -29.76 -4.26
N ALA A 409 -2.81 -29.01 -4.26
CA ALA A 409 -2.92 -27.76 -3.52
C ALA A 409 -2.70 -27.98 -2.01
N GLN A 410 -3.33 -29.01 -1.44
CA GLN A 410 -3.12 -29.39 -0.04
C GLN A 410 -1.67 -29.81 0.24
N ASN A 411 -1.10 -30.71 -0.58
CA ASN A 411 0.29 -31.14 -0.43
C ASN A 411 1.27 -29.96 -0.51
N LEU A 412 0.98 -28.97 -1.38
CA LEU A 412 1.79 -27.77 -1.50
C LEU A 412 1.80 -26.97 -0.19
N ILE A 413 0.63 -26.77 0.44
CA ILE A 413 0.51 -26.09 1.73
C ILE A 413 1.29 -26.83 2.82
N GLU A 414 1.17 -28.16 2.86
CA GLU A 414 1.88 -29.01 3.84
C GLU A 414 3.41 -28.95 3.64
N SER A 415 3.87 -28.73 2.41
CA SER A 415 5.30 -28.62 2.07
C SER A 415 5.90 -27.22 2.30
N MET A 416 5.12 -26.24 2.74
CA MET A 416 5.59 -24.86 2.90
C MET A 416 6.68 -24.76 3.98
N PRO A 417 7.82 -24.09 3.70
CA PRO A 417 8.87 -23.86 4.71
C PRO A 417 8.46 -22.79 5.73
N ILE A 418 7.37 -22.06 5.46
CA ILE A 418 6.82 -20.99 6.29
C ILE A 418 5.41 -21.39 6.73
N LYS A 419 4.99 -20.94 7.93
CA LYS A 419 3.63 -21.19 8.43
C LYS A 419 2.62 -20.53 7.48
N PRO A 420 1.67 -21.26 6.86
CA PRO A 420 0.72 -20.68 5.92
C PRO A 420 -0.16 -19.62 6.59
N ASP A 421 -0.49 -18.55 5.87
CA ASP A 421 -1.36 -17.47 6.37
C ASP A 421 -2.83 -17.62 5.92
N GLY A 422 -3.65 -16.61 6.25
CA GLY A 422 -5.07 -16.59 5.89
C GLY A 422 -5.31 -16.62 4.38
N ALA A 423 -4.47 -15.97 3.58
CA ALA A 423 -4.64 -15.93 2.13
C ALA A 423 -4.41 -17.29 1.46
N VAL A 424 -3.46 -18.09 1.97
CA VAL A 424 -3.21 -19.45 1.46
C VAL A 424 -4.39 -20.39 1.76
N TRP A 425 -4.85 -20.42 3.02
CA TRP A 425 -6.00 -21.24 3.40
C TRP A 425 -7.31 -20.74 2.77
N GLY A 426 -7.46 -19.42 2.61
CA GLY A 426 -8.58 -18.79 1.92
C GLY A 426 -8.68 -19.21 0.45
N ALA A 427 -7.55 -19.30 -0.26
CA ALA A 427 -7.50 -19.80 -1.63
C ALA A 427 -7.96 -21.27 -1.71
N LEU A 428 -7.52 -22.12 -0.78
CA LEU A 428 -7.96 -23.52 -0.72
C LEU A 428 -9.46 -23.64 -0.41
N LEU A 429 -9.97 -22.83 0.53
CA LEU A 429 -11.40 -22.78 0.87
C LEU A 429 -12.24 -22.35 -0.35
N GLY A 430 -11.75 -21.37 -1.12
CA GLY A 430 -12.34 -20.95 -2.40
C GLY A 430 -12.39 -22.08 -3.42
N ALA A 431 -11.30 -22.82 -3.58
CA ALA A 431 -11.24 -23.98 -4.46
C ALA A 431 -12.23 -25.09 -4.05
N CYS A 432 -12.39 -25.32 -2.75
CA CYS A 432 -13.34 -26.30 -2.23
C CYS A 432 -14.79 -25.95 -2.55
N LYS A 433 -15.14 -24.64 -2.60
CA LYS A 433 -16.46 -24.18 -3.08
C LYS A 433 -16.68 -24.53 -4.54
N ILE A 434 -15.69 -24.31 -5.41
CA ILE A 434 -15.78 -24.61 -6.85
C ILE A 434 -16.00 -26.12 -7.07
N HIS A 435 -15.24 -26.95 -6.36
CA HIS A 435 -15.24 -28.41 -6.54
C HIS A 435 -16.15 -29.16 -5.56
N LYS A 436 -16.97 -28.45 -4.78
CA LYS A 436 -17.96 -28.99 -3.83
C LYS A 436 -17.36 -29.99 -2.83
N ASN A 437 -16.13 -29.76 -2.37
CA ASN A 437 -15.46 -30.60 -1.38
C ASN A 437 -15.65 -30.04 0.04
N VAL A 438 -16.64 -30.56 0.76
CA VAL A 438 -17.02 -30.05 2.09
C VAL A 438 -15.98 -30.38 3.16
N GLU A 439 -15.42 -31.58 3.14
CA GLU A 439 -14.45 -32.04 4.17
C GLU A 439 -13.18 -31.18 4.14
N LEU A 440 -12.62 -30.93 2.96
CA LEU A 440 -11.43 -30.09 2.82
C LEU A 440 -11.74 -28.62 3.12
N ALA A 441 -12.98 -28.16 2.84
CA ALA A 441 -13.41 -26.82 3.20
C ALA A 441 -13.45 -26.61 4.72
N GLU A 442 -13.91 -27.59 5.50
CA GLU A 442 -13.92 -27.52 6.95
C GLU A 442 -12.49 -27.40 7.51
N LEU A 443 -11.56 -28.22 7.02
CA LEU A 443 -10.15 -28.14 7.39
C LEU A 443 -9.56 -26.77 7.06
N ALA A 444 -9.73 -26.29 5.82
CA ALA A 444 -9.21 -25.00 5.39
C ALA A 444 -9.80 -23.85 6.22
N PHE A 445 -11.08 -23.93 6.56
CA PHE A 445 -11.75 -22.94 7.38
C PHE A 445 -11.25 -22.92 8.82
N GLU A 446 -11.05 -24.07 9.46
CA GLU A 446 -10.51 -24.13 10.82
C GLU A 446 -9.13 -23.46 10.88
N ARG A 447 -8.28 -23.68 9.87
CA ARG A 447 -6.97 -23.02 9.79
C ARG A 447 -7.08 -21.53 9.46
N VAL A 448 -7.98 -21.11 8.56
CA VAL A 448 -8.06 -19.69 8.18
C VAL A 448 -8.52 -18.79 9.33
N ILE A 449 -9.46 -19.26 10.17
CA ILE A 449 -9.98 -18.48 11.31
C ILE A 449 -9.01 -18.42 12.50
N GLU A 450 -8.03 -19.32 12.60
CA GLU A 450 -6.93 -19.20 13.56
C GLU A 450 -6.06 -17.96 13.25
N HIS A 451 -5.94 -17.62 11.96
CA HIS A 451 -5.12 -16.51 11.48
C HIS A 451 -5.92 -15.21 11.35
N GLU A 452 -7.14 -15.29 10.79
CA GLU A 452 -7.99 -14.13 10.51
C GLU A 452 -9.40 -14.33 11.12
N PRO A 453 -9.53 -14.35 12.45
CA PRO A 453 -10.79 -14.66 13.14
C PRO A 453 -11.91 -13.63 12.91
N GLU A 454 -11.56 -12.44 12.42
CA GLU A 454 -12.49 -11.34 12.13
C GLU A 454 -12.86 -11.23 10.65
N ASN A 455 -12.22 -12.02 9.77
CA ASN A 455 -12.50 -11.98 8.34
C ASN A 455 -13.81 -12.72 8.01
N ILE A 456 -14.87 -11.94 7.84
CA ILE A 456 -16.24 -12.42 7.60
C ILE A 456 -16.37 -13.17 6.27
N GLY A 457 -15.52 -12.86 5.29
CA GLY A 457 -15.55 -13.47 3.97
C GLY A 457 -15.46 -15.00 4.05
N TYR A 458 -14.61 -15.52 4.93
CA TYR A 458 -14.44 -16.97 5.10
C TYR A 458 -15.63 -17.66 5.77
N TYR A 459 -16.27 -17.00 6.74
CA TYR A 459 -17.49 -17.52 7.37
C TYR A 459 -18.62 -17.60 6.34
N VAL A 460 -18.82 -16.54 5.56
CA VAL A 460 -19.82 -16.52 4.49
C VAL A 460 -19.51 -17.59 3.44
N LEU A 461 -18.24 -17.75 3.06
CA LEU A 461 -17.82 -18.76 2.09
C LEU A 461 -18.13 -20.19 2.56
N LEU A 462 -17.75 -20.57 3.79
CA LEU A 462 -18.05 -21.90 4.32
C LEU A 462 -19.57 -22.10 4.49
N SER A 463 -20.31 -21.08 4.94
CA SER A 463 -21.78 -21.14 4.99
C SER A 463 -22.37 -21.43 3.61
N ASN A 464 -21.83 -20.81 2.55
CA ASN A 464 -22.27 -21.04 1.18
C ASN A 464 -21.89 -22.45 0.68
N ILE A 465 -20.77 -23.03 1.13
CA ILE A 465 -20.41 -24.42 0.84
C ILE A 465 -21.41 -25.38 1.49
N TYR A 466 -21.77 -25.15 2.76
CA TYR A 466 -22.78 -25.96 3.43
C TYR A 466 -24.16 -25.84 2.80
N SER A 467 -24.58 -24.64 2.40
CA SER A 467 -25.83 -24.43 1.68
C SER A 467 -25.88 -25.26 0.39
N ASP A 468 -24.82 -25.23 -0.42
CA ASP A 468 -24.74 -26.04 -1.66
C ASP A 468 -24.81 -27.54 -1.40
N ALA A 469 -24.24 -27.98 -0.28
CA ALA A 469 -24.26 -29.37 0.16
C ALA A 469 -25.56 -29.76 0.88
N ASN A 470 -26.55 -28.86 0.98
CA ASN A 470 -27.78 -29.03 1.75
C ASN A 470 -27.56 -29.37 3.24
N ASN A 471 -26.46 -28.91 3.82
CA ASN A 471 -26.12 -29.12 5.23
C ASN A 471 -26.61 -27.95 6.11
N SER A 472 -27.89 -27.97 6.50
CA SER A 472 -28.51 -26.93 7.33
C SER A 472 -27.87 -26.77 8.71
N LYS A 473 -27.38 -27.88 9.30
CA LYS A 473 -26.68 -27.87 10.59
C LYS A 473 -25.37 -27.09 10.52
N GLY A 474 -24.60 -27.28 9.44
CA GLY A 474 -23.37 -26.52 9.16
C GLY A 474 -23.63 -25.02 9.00
N VAL A 475 -24.67 -24.64 8.23
CA VAL A 475 -25.08 -23.23 8.08
C VAL A 475 -25.40 -22.60 9.43
N LEU A 476 -26.17 -23.29 10.28
CA LEU A 476 -26.53 -22.80 11.60
C LEU A 476 -25.30 -22.64 12.51
N ARG A 477 -24.36 -23.60 12.48
CA ARG A 477 -23.08 -23.51 13.22
C ARG A 477 -22.34 -22.22 12.88
N ILE A 478 -22.18 -21.91 11.60
CA ILE A 478 -21.47 -20.70 11.17
C ILE A 478 -22.19 -19.42 11.61
N ARG A 479 -23.51 -19.38 11.53
CA ARG A 479 -24.30 -18.23 12.02
C ARG A 479 -24.11 -17.97 13.50
N ILE A 480 -24.09 -19.03 14.32
CA ILE A 480 -23.84 -18.91 15.75
C ILE A 480 -22.43 -18.36 16.00
N MET A 481 -21.41 -18.91 15.33
CA MET A 481 -20.03 -18.42 15.45
C MET A 481 -19.90 -16.93 15.09
N MET A 482 -20.55 -16.49 14.02
CA MET A 482 -20.55 -15.08 13.62
C MET A 482 -21.23 -14.18 14.67
N LYS A 483 -22.33 -14.63 15.26
CA LYS A 483 -23.06 -13.90 16.30
C LYS A 483 -22.26 -13.78 17.60
N GLU A 484 -21.62 -14.86 18.04
CA GLU A 484 -20.78 -14.89 19.25
C GLU A 484 -19.58 -13.95 19.13
N LYS A 485 -18.96 -13.89 17.94
CA LYS A 485 -17.86 -12.98 17.63
C LYS A 485 -18.29 -11.56 17.26
N LYS A 486 -19.60 -11.26 17.29
CA LYS A 486 -20.18 -9.95 16.92
C LYS A 486 -19.74 -9.45 15.54
N LEU A 487 -19.52 -10.36 14.60
CA LEU A 487 -19.07 -10.03 13.26
C LEU A 487 -20.22 -9.41 12.44
N LYS A 488 -19.97 -8.25 11.81
CA LYS A 488 -20.95 -7.54 10.98
C LYS A 488 -20.50 -7.50 9.53
N LYS A 489 -21.29 -8.11 8.65
CA LYS A 489 -21.01 -8.16 7.21
C LYS A 489 -20.91 -6.74 6.63
N ASP A 490 -19.80 -6.43 5.98
CA ASP A 490 -19.69 -5.19 5.20
C ASP A 490 -20.74 -5.16 4.08
N PRO A 491 -21.39 -4.03 3.86
CA PRO A 491 -22.31 -3.89 2.74
C PRO A 491 -21.55 -4.07 1.42
N GLY A 492 -22.12 -4.88 0.53
CA GLY A 492 -21.66 -4.93 -0.85
C GLY A 492 -22.01 -3.62 -1.54
N CYS A 493 -20.99 -2.90 -2.00
CA CYS A 493 -21.11 -1.61 -2.66
C CYS A 493 -20.64 -1.72 -4.11
N SER A 494 -21.48 -1.28 -5.04
CA SER A 494 -21.12 -1.15 -6.46
C SER A 494 -21.03 0.31 -6.83
N TYR A 495 -20.05 0.67 -7.67
CA TYR A 495 -19.78 2.03 -8.09
C TYR A 495 -19.87 2.13 -9.61
N VAL A 496 -20.51 3.19 -10.10
CA VAL A 496 -20.56 3.53 -11.52
C VAL A 496 -20.12 4.98 -11.67
N GLU A 497 -19.14 5.22 -12.55
CA GLU A 497 -18.76 6.59 -12.90
C GLU A 497 -19.61 7.10 -14.07
N LEU A 498 -20.24 8.26 -13.88
CA LEU A 498 -21.02 8.95 -14.91
C LEU A 498 -20.70 10.45 -14.89
N LYS A 499 -20.32 11.00 -16.06
CA LYS A 499 -20.02 12.44 -16.23
C LYS A 499 -19.06 13.00 -15.17
N GLY A 500 -18.10 12.17 -14.76
CA GLY A 500 -17.06 12.48 -13.79
C GLY A 500 -17.46 12.49 -12.31
N ARG A 501 -18.63 11.92 -11.99
CA ARG A 501 -19.05 11.62 -10.64
C ARG A 501 -19.14 10.11 -10.44
N VAL A 502 -18.62 9.61 -9.33
CA VAL A 502 -18.80 8.21 -8.90
C VAL A 502 -20.11 8.10 -8.13
N HIS A 503 -21.00 7.22 -8.58
CA HIS A 503 -22.30 6.94 -7.97
C HIS A 503 -22.21 5.61 -7.21
N PRO A 504 -22.31 5.61 -5.87
CA PRO A 504 -22.35 4.39 -5.08
C PRO A 504 -23.76 3.80 -5.03
N PHE A 505 -23.83 2.48 -5.03
CA PHE A 505 -25.06 1.70 -4.85
C PHE A 505 -24.84 0.67 -3.75
N ILE A 506 -25.76 0.64 -2.78
CA ILE A 506 -25.78 -0.34 -1.70
C ILE A 506 -27.05 -1.19 -1.85
N VAL A 507 -27.04 -2.40 -1.31
CA VAL A 507 -28.20 -3.30 -1.32
C VAL A 507 -29.42 -2.58 -0.73
N GLY A 508 -30.50 -2.49 -1.52
CA GLY A 508 -31.74 -1.83 -1.11
C GLY A 508 -31.69 -0.31 -1.01
N ASP A 509 -30.63 0.34 -1.51
CA ASP A 509 -30.49 1.79 -1.46
C ASP A 509 -31.54 2.50 -2.34
N ARG A 510 -32.25 3.45 -1.73
CA ARG A 510 -33.23 4.34 -2.38
C ARG A 510 -32.86 5.82 -2.25
N ASN A 511 -31.68 6.14 -1.72
CA ASN A 511 -31.24 7.53 -1.54
C ASN A 511 -30.77 8.18 -2.85
N HIS A 512 -30.59 7.40 -3.92
CA HIS A 512 -30.16 7.94 -5.21
C HIS A 512 -31.27 8.81 -5.83
N PRO A 513 -30.97 10.00 -6.38
CA PRO A 513 -31.99 10.89 -6.96
C PRO A 513 -32.83 10.29 -8.08
N GLN A 514 -32.30 9.28 -8.78
CA GLN A 514 -32.98 8.53 -9.85
C GLN A 514 -33.44 7.13 -9.41
N SER A 515 -33.66 6.92 -8.10
CA SER A 515 -33.98 5.59 -7.56
C SER A 515 -35.16 4.95 -8.28
N ASP A 516 -36.27 5.67 -8.44
CA ASP A 516 -37.50 5.11 -9.01
C ASP A 516 -37.31 4.64 -10.47
N GLU A 517 -36.59 5.41 -11.30
CA GLU A 517 -36.28 5.00 -12.67
C GLU A 517 -35.32 3.80 -12.72
N ILE A 518 -34.33 3.75 -11.81
CA ILE A 518 -33.39 2.62 -11.75
C ILE A 518 -34.14 1.33 -11.43
N TYR A 519 -35.03 1.35 -10.44
CA TYR A 519 -35.83 0.19 -10.07
C TYR A 519 -36.78 -0.22 -11.21
N ARG A 520 -37.39 0.74 -11.91
CA ARG A 520 -38.22 0.45 -13.08
C ARG A 520 -37.44 -0.27 -14.19
N VAL A 521 -36.27 0.25 -14.57
CA VAL A 521 -35.40 -0.39 -15.58
C VAL A 521 -34.97 -1.78 -15.14
N LEU A 522 -34.68 -1.97 -13.86
CA LEU A 522 -34.33 -3.28 -13.34
C LEU A 522 -35.50 -4.27 -13.44
N GLU A 523 -36.71 -3.86 -13.08
CA GLU A 523 -37.92 -4.68 -13.19
C GLU A 523 -38.20 -5.06 -14.65
N GLU A 524 -38.03 -4.12 -15.59
CA GLU A 524 -38.14 -4.38 -17.04
C GLU A 524 -37.11 -5.42 -17.50
N LEU A 525 -35.84 -5.28 -17.10
CA LEU A 525 -34.78 -6.24 -17.43
C LEU A 525 -35.08 -7.63 -16.87
N GLU A 526 -35.50 -7.73 -15.61
CA GLU A 526 -35.85 -9.01 -14.99
C GLU A 526 -37.05 -9.67 -15.68
N ALA A 527 -38.04 -8.87 -16.10
CA ALA A 527 -39.19 -9.37 -16.87
C ALA A 527 -38.77 -9.93 -18.25
N ILE A 528 -37.91 -9.21 -18.99
CA ILE A 528 -37.40 -9.68 -20.30
C ILE A 528 -36.59 -10.96 -20.11
N ILE A 529 -35.73 -11.02 -19.09
CA ILE A 529 -34.95 -12.23 -18.78
C ILE A 529 -35.87 -13.42 -18.52
N MET A 530 -36.93 -13.24 -17.73
CA MET A 530 -37.89 -14.30 -17.45
C MET A 530 -38.64 -14.77 -18.71
N GLN A 531 -38.92 -13.86 -19.66
CA GLN A 531 -39.58 -14.20 -20.92
C GLN A 531 -38.66 -14.95 -21.89
N GLU A 532 -37.41 -14.49 -22.08
CA GLU A 532 -36.50 -15.06 -23.07
C GLU A 532 -35.75 -16.31 -22.61
N PHE A 533 -35.39 -16.40 -21.32
CA PHE A 533 -34.54 -17.47 -20.79
C PHE A 533 -35.28 -18.39 -19.81
N GLY A 534 -36.56 -18.11 -19.53
CA GLY A 534 -37.35 -18.79 -18.50
C GLY A 534 -36.90 -18.42 -17.09
N LYS A 535 -37.53 -19.03 -16.07
CA LYS A 535 -36.96 -18.95 -14.71
C LYS A 535 -35.54 -19.53 -14.78
N PRO A 536 -34.51 -18.82 -14.27
CA PRO A 536 -33.21 -19.45 -14.08
C PRO A 536 -33.46 -20.75 -13.33
N LYS A 537 -32.84 -21.86 -13.77
CA LYS A 537 -32.90 -23.14 -13.05
C LYS A 537 -32.38 -22.89 -11.64
N LYS A 538 -33.29 -22.53 -10.73
CA LYS A 538 -33.07 -22.68 -9.31
C LYS A 538 -33.03 -24.18 -9.12
N ASP A 539 -31.83 -24.72 -8.94
CA ASP A 539 -31.73 -25.84 -8.02
C ASP A 539 -32.51 -25.41 -6.76
N ASN A 540 -33.41 -26.26 -6.26
CA ASN A 540 -34.32 -26.01 -5.13
C ASN A 540 -33.54 -25.76 -3.80
N ARG A 541 -32.58 -24.83 -3.76
CA ARG A 541 -31.52 -24.74 -2.75
C ARG A 541 -31.33 -23.33 -2.15
N GLU A 542 -32.38 -22.51 -2.14
CA GLU A 542 -32.42 -21.24 -1.38
C GLU A 542 -33.79 -21.00 -0.71
N GLU A 543 -34.45 -22.06 -0.23
CA GLU A 543 -35.67 -21.91 0.58
C GLU A 543 -35.40 -21.76 2.09
N SER A 544 -34.15 -21.91 2.57
CA SER A 544 -33.87 -21.83 4.02
C SER A 544 -33.29 -20.49 4.51
N ASN A 545 -33.10 -19.49 3.63
CA ASN A 545 -32.71 -18.13 4.01
C ASN A 545 -33.72 -17.04 3.65
N LYS A 546 -34.95 -17.45 3.28
CA LYS A 546 -36.06 -16.52 3.09
C LYS A 546 -36.90 -16.45 4.35
N ASP A 547 -36.52 -15.58 5.26
CA ASP A 547 -37.52 -14.97 6.13
C ASP A 547 -38.38 -14.02 5.26
N PHE A 548 -39.52 -14.58 4.86
CA PHE A 548 -40.82 -14.01 4.55
C PHE A 548 -40.94 -12.50 4.22
N PHE A 549 -41.39 -12.23 2.99
CA PHE A 549 -42.41 -11.23 2.63
C PHE A 549 -42.31 -9.86 3.34
N THR A 550 -41.36 -9.02 2.90
CA THR A 550 -41.46 -7.54 2.79
C THR A 550 -40.11 -7.03 2.24
N GLY A 551 -40.00 -6.82 0.92
CA GLY A 551 -38.81 -6.18 0.30
C GLY A 551 -37.59 -7.08 0.08
N VAL A 552 -37.60 -7.85 -1.00
CA VAL A 552 -36.44 -8.66 -1.47
C VAL A 552 -35.29 -7.71 -1.85
N GLY A 553 -34.17 -7.78 -1.12
CA GLY A 553 -33.04 -6.87 -1.28
C GLY A 553 -32.33 -7.03 -2.62
N VAL A 554 -32.60 -6.13 -3.56
CA VAL A 554 -31.89 -6.03 -4.83
C VAL A 554 -30.38 -5.86 -4.59
N HIS A 555 -29.57 -6.70 -5.23
CA HIS A 555 -28.10 -6.61 -5.17
C HIS A 555 -27.61 -5.29 -5.77
N SER A 556 -26.61 -4.66 -5.14
CA SER A 556 -26.04 -3.38 -5.59
C SER A 556 -25.59 -3.38 -7.05
N GLU A 557 -25.14 -4.53 -7.55
CA GLU A 557 -24.65 -4.76 -8.91
C GLU A 557 -25.77 -4.60 -9.94
N LYS A 558 -26.97 -5.07 -9.59
CA LYS A 558 -28.16 -4.96 -10.44
C LYS A 558 -28.64 -3.51 -10.54
N LEU A 559 -28.61 -2.78 -9.43
CA LEU A 559 -28.89 -1.34 -9.42
C LEU A 559 -27.86 -0.57 -10.26
N ALA A 560 -26.57 -0.89 -10.09
CA ALA A 560 -25.48 -0.26 -10.82
C ALA A 560 -25.61 -0.44 -12.33
N VAL A 561 -25.94 -1.65 -12.82
CA VAL A 561 -26.12 -1.87 -14.26
C VAL A 561 -27.38 -1.21 -14.81
N ALA A 562 -28.48 -1.23 -14.07
CA ALA A 562 -29.71 -0.53 -14.46
C ALA A 562 -29.46 0.99 -14.57
N PHE A 563 -28.77 1.59 -13.59
CA PHE A 563 -28.33 2.98 -13.65
C PHE A 563 -27.41 3.25 -14.83
N GLY A 564 -26.43 2.37 -15.07
CA GLY A 564 -25.50 2.47 -16.19
C GLY A 564 -26.24 2.48 -17.52
N LEU A 565 -27.13 1.50 -17.75
CA LEU A 565 -27.93 1.40 -18.98
C LEU A 565 -28.88 2.59 -19.17
N LEU A 566 -29.51 3.07 -18.10
CA LEU A 566 -30.42 4.21 -18.13
C LEU A 566 -29.73 5.51 -18.58
N ASN A 567 -28.48 5.71 -18.17
CA ASN A 567 -27.82 7.03 -18.31
C ASN A 567 -26.72 7.09 -19.38
N THR A 568 -26.52 6.01 -20.14
CA THR A 568 -25.49 5.94 -21.18
C THR A 568 -26.11 5.60 -22.53
N THR A 569 -25.53 6.15 -23.59
CA THR A 569 -26.02 5.93 -24.96
C THR A 569 -25.91 4.47 -25.37
N THR A 570 -26.84 4.02 -26.22
CA THR A 570 -26.79 2.68 -26.82
C THR A 570 -25.41 2.40 -27.44
N GLY A 571 -24.86 1.22 -27.15
CA GLY A 571 -23.53 0.81 -27.61
C GLY A 571 -22.34 1.29 -26.77
N ALA A 572 -22.53 2.23 -25.82
CA ALA A 572 -21.43 2.59 -24.90
C ALA A 572 -21.11 1.44 -23.95
N GLU A 573 -19.87 1.32 -23.51
CA GLU A 573 -19.49 0.36 -22.46
C GLU A 573 -19.98 0.84 -21.08
N VAL A 574 -20.48 -0.09 -20.27
CA VAL A 574 -20.84 0.20 -18.86
C VAL A 574 -19.80 -0.46 -17.97
N VAL A 575 -19.05 0.35 -17.22
CA VAL A 575 -18.04 -0.12 -16.27
C VAL A 575 -18.59 -0.03 -14.85
N ILE A 576 -18.53 -1.14 -14.12
CA ILE A 576 -19.02 -1.26 -12.74
C ILE A 576 -17.89 -1.77 -11.87
N ILE A 577 -17.66 -1.11 -10.75
CA ILE A 577 -16.68 -1.55 -9.76
C ILE A 577 -17.39 -2.06 -8.53
N LYS A 578 -17.03 -3.26 -8.07
CA LYS A 578 -17.56 -3.89 -6.87
C LYS A 578 -16.44 -4.07 -5.85
N ASN A 579 -16.72 -3.77 -4.58
CA ASN A 579 -15.77 -3.95 -3.48
C ASN A 579 -15.59 -5.42 -3.04
N LEU A 580 -16.57 -6.28 -3.33
CA LEU A 580 -16.58 -7.71 -3.00
C LEU A 580 -16.53 -8.56 -4.28
N ARG A 581 -16.29 -9.87 -4.13
CA ARG A 581 -16.46 -10.83 -5.22
C ARG A 581 -17.91 -10.84 -5.70
N ILE A 582 -18.13 -10.86 -7.01
CA ILE A 582 -19.48 -10.97 -7.59
C ILE A 582 -20.10 -12.32 -7.22
N CYS A 583 -21.42 -12.41 -7.00
CA CYS A 583 -22.08 -13.71 -6.78
C CYS A 583 -22.51 -14.36 -8.11
N GLU A 584 -22.80 -15.67 -8.08
CA GLU A 584 -23.20 -16.43 -9.26
C GLU A 584 -24.47 -15.85 -9.92
N ASP A 585 -25.47 -15.48 -9.12
CA ASP A 585 -26.70 -14.84 -9.60
C ASP A 585 -26.44 -13.54 -10.35
N CYS A 586 -25.59 -12.66 -9.79
CA CYS A 586 -25.22 -11.42 -10.45
C CYS A 586 -24.45 -11.71 -11.74
N HIS A 587 -23.50 -12.64 -11.72
CA HIS A 587 -22.71 -13.00 -12.90
C HIS A 587 -23.59 -13.56 -14.04
N LEU A 588 -24.55 -14.43 -13.73
CA LEU A 588 -25.55 -14.93 -14.69
C LEU A 588 -26.45 -13.80 -15.20
N PHE A 589 -26.91 -12.92 -14.31
CA PHE A 589 -27.70 -11.76 -14.68
C PHE A 589 -26.95 -10.85 -15.66
N PHE A 590 -25.67 -10.55 -15.42
CA PHE A 590 -24.85 -9.74 -16.34
C PHE A 590 -24.67 -10.39 -17.71
N LYS A 591 -24.51 -11.71 -17.79
CA LYS A 591 -24.51 -12.41 -19.08
C LYS A 591 -25.80 -12.16 -19.83
N MET A 592 -26.95 -12.40 -19.21
CA MET A 592 -28.26 -12.22 -19.84
C MET A 592 -28.48 -10.77 -20.26
N VAL A 593 -28.21 -9.80 -19.38
CA VAL A 593 -28.32 -8.37 -19.69
C VAL A 593 -27.39 -7.96 -20.83
N SER A 594 -26.15 -8.46 -20.88
CA SER A 594 -25.23 -8.15 -21.99
C SER A 594 -25.76 -8.60 -23.36
N LYS A 595 -26.59 -9.66 -23.38
CA LYS A 595 -27.25 -10.16 -24.59
C LYS A 595 -28.49 -9.34 -24.94
N ILE A 596 -29.33 -9.03 -23.95
CA ILE A 596 -30.57 -8.25 -24.13
C ILE A 596 -30.27 -6.81 -24.55
N ALA A 597 -29.31 -6.17 -23.86
CA ALA A 597 -28.95 -4.78 -24.11
C ALA A 597 -28.03 -4.59 -25.33
N ASP A 598 -27.51 -5.69 -25.91
CA ASP A 598 -26.47 -5.70 -26.96
C ASP A 598 -25.28 -4.76 -26.65
N ARG A 599 -24.75 -4.88 -25.42
CA ARG A 599 -23.72 -3.98 -24.88
C ARG A 599 -22.63 -4.75 -24.14
N GLN A 600 -21.43 -4.20 -24.20
CA GLN A 600 -20.32 -4.64 -23.35
C GLN A 600 -20.50 -4.10 -21.93
N LEU A 601 -20.53 -5.01 -20.97
CA LEU A 601 -20.56 -4.68 -19.54
C LEU A 601 -19.25 -5.17 -18.92
N THR A 602 -18.51 -4.28 -18.29
CA THR A 602 -17.23 -4.60 -17.66
C THR A 602 -17.38 -4.44 -16.16
N VAL A 603 -17.27 -5.54 -15.43
CA VAL A 603 -17.43 -5.54 -13.97
C VAL A 603 -16.11 -5.92 -13.33
N ARG A 604 -15.52 -5.02 -12.54
CA ARG A 604 -14.39 -5.33 -11.67
C ARG A 604 -14.91 -5.76 -10.31
N ASP A 605 -14.59 -6.97 -9.88
CA ASP A 605 -14.82 -7.39 -8.51
C ASP A 605 -13.56 -7.20 -7.65
N ALA A 606 -13.53 -7.81 -6.46
CA ALA A 606 -12.39 -7.70 -5.55
C ALA A 606 -11.09 -8.29 -6.12
N THR A 607 -11.14 -9.21 -7.09
CA THR A 607 -9.96 -9.96 -7.56
C THR A 607 -9.66 -9.76 -9.05
N ARG A 608 -10.67 -9.45 -9.88
CA ARG A 608 -10.50 -9.38 -11.34
C ARG A 608 -11.60 -8.62 -12.07
N PHE A 609 -11.42 -8.47 -13.38
CA PHE A 609 -12.47 -8.03 -14.30
C PHE A 609 -13.22 -9.21 -14.95
N HIS A 610 -14.49 -8.97 -15.18
CA HIS A 610 -15.40 -9.80 -15.94
C HIS A 610 -15.94 -8.95 -17.08
N HIS A 611 -15.62 -9.32 -18.33
CA HIS A 611 -16.12 -8.64 -19.52
C HIS A 611 -17.27 -9.45 -20.09
N PHE A 612 -18.49 -8.93 -19.95
CA PHE A 612 -19.71 -9.56 -20.45
C PHE A 612 -20.07 -9.00 -21.82
N ARG A 613 -20.27 -9.90 -22.77
CA ARG A 613 -20.70 -9.56 -24.13
C ARG A 613 -21.49 -10.72 -24.74
N ASN A 614 -22.63 -10.41 -25.35
CA ASN A 614 -23.47 -11.36 -26.08
C ASN A 614 -23.82 -12.64 -25.30
N GLY A 615 -24.05 -12.53 -23.98
CA GLY A 615 -24.40 -13.70 -23.15
C GLY A 615 -23.21 -14.48 -22.61
N SER A 616 -21.99 -14.06 -22.91
CA SER A 616 -20.74 -14.70 -22.49
C SER A 616 -19.93 -13.79 -21.57
N CYS A 617 -19.02 -14.37 -20.78
CA CYS A 617 -18.07 -13.64 -19.95
C CYS A 617 -16.65 -14.04 -20.33
N SER A 618 -15.71 -13.09 -20.33
CA SER A 618 -14.28 -13.32 -20.61
C SER A 618 -13.65 -14.42 -19.77
N CYS A 619 -14.21 -14.70 -18.60
CA CYS A 619 -13.72 -15.73 -17.71
C CYS A 619 -14.10 -17.16 -18.07
N LYS A 620 -15.02 -17.38 -19.02
CA LYS A 620 -15.49 -18.71 -19.42
C LYS A 620 -15.99 -19.57 -18.24
N ASP A 621 -16.60 -18.93 -17.23
CA ASP A 621 -17.05 -19.56 -15.98
C ASP A 621 -15.95 -20.18 -15.12
N TYR A 622 -14.69 -19.84 -15.43
CA TYR A 622 -13.53 -20.16 -14.64
C TYR A 622 -13.21 -18.98 -13.71
N TRP A 623 -13.90 -18.84 -12.58
CA TRP A 623 -13.56 -17.87 -11.53
C TRP A 623 -13.42 -18.45 -10.14
#